data_AF-A0A5F1ZR80-F1
#
_entry.id   AF-A0A5F1ZR80-F1
#
_cell.length_a   1.000
_cell.length_b   1.000
_cell.length_c   1.000
_cell.angle_alpha   90.00
_cell.angle_beta   90.00
_cell.angle_gamma   90.00
#
_symmetry.space_group_name_H-M   'P 1'
#
loop_
_entity.id
_entity.type
_entity.pdbx_description
1 polymer ?
#
loop_
_entity_poly.entity_id
_entity_poly.type
_entity_poly.pdbx_seq_one_letter_code
_entity_poly.pdbx_strand_id
1 'polypeptide(L)'
;MMSDRSIDRIDYFLVGSVIIVVLCSVLTLYSQEYNFDDPSVGLMAHKWFKQFLFFLVGLVVMWFVSRVNYQLIGAYALFVYGFAILLLMLTLVKWIGYLPSSRGARSWIKIGPFLLQASEFAKLATVILLGQYLVLKEKEMKKLVVLVIPFGIVLLPMVLILLQPDFGTAVSFLPILFTMLFLGGADYLHIGSFITFGGISLVLPMYVEYSKLTLLNDILAFLQRTGKTDLLSVVNRLGGKTWQVVDGKEVAGANLTPKTLSALKEAVDQVVDLEASFVFKLLSNQTLLIGVGAALIIFSIVMILLRIARGSKTLRTYYIPLGILGVSLLSAVVVMKTVPFRENQVIRLTAFLNPDEFKQGAGYQLRASKPAVGSGKLVGKGFLNAEMTEGKIPHVPEASTDFIFASWAEQTGFIGSVFLLFFLFSIPLRGLQISYESKDRFGSLLASGIVAMLFYHMAINIGIVLGLMPVTGIPLSFMSYGGSHLIMSMVAVGIILSIKMRKHAN
;
A
#
# COMPACT_ATOMS: atom_id res chain seq x y z
N MET A 1 -6.07 37.56 -34.95
CA MET A 1 -6.99 36.59 -34.31
C MET A 1 -6.20 35.38 -33.77
N MET A 2 -5.24 35.60 -32.86
CA MET A 2 -4.24 34.60 -32.43
C MET A 2 -4.10 34.50 -30.90
N SER A 3 -5.04 35.11 -30.15
CA SER A 3 -4.94 35.27 -28.69
C SER A 3 -5.75 34.23 -27.90
N ASP A 4 -6.82 33.65 -28.45
CA ASP A 4 -7.73 32.78 -27.68
C ASP A 4 -7.35 31.28 -27.66
N ARG A 5 -6.43 30.82 -28.53
CA ARG A 5 -6.10 29.38 -28.61
C ARG A 5 -5.18 28.85 -27.50
N SER A 6 -4.80 29.68 -26.52
CA SER A 6 -3.88 29.28 -25.44
C SER A 6 -4.60 28.87 -24.15
N ILE A 7 -5.79 29.44 -23.91
CA ILE A 7 -6.58 29.26 -22.68
C ILE A 7 -7.38 27.94 -22.75
N ASP A 8 -7.84 27.54 -23.94
CA ASP A 8 -8.62 26.29 -24.16
C ASP A 8 -7.83 24.96 -24.03
N ARG A 9 -6.55 24.99 -23.61
CA ARG A 9 -5.72 23.78 -23.49
C ARG A 9 -5.55 23.24 -22.08
N ILE A 10 -5.85 24.04 -21.05
CA ILE A 10 -5.69 23.62 -19.66
C ILE A 10 -7.02 23.08 -19.15
N ASP A 11 -7.00 21.89 -18.53
CA ASP A 11 -8.17 21.33 -17.87
C ASP A 11 -8.40 22.06 -16.54
N TYR A 12 -9.17 23.15 -16.58
CA TYR A 12 -9.50 23.96 -15.41
C TYR A 12 -10.23 23.19 -14.32
N PHE A 13 -11.03 22.18 -14.70
CA PHE A 13 -11.74 21.37 -13.73
C PHE A 13 -10.79 20.46 -12.96
N LEU A 14 -9.79 19.86 -13.63
CA LEU A 14 -8.72 19.09 -12.98
C LEU A 14 -7.92 19.96 -12.00
N VAL A 15 -7.49 21.16 -12.42
CA VAL A 15 -6.74 22.10 -11.57
C VAL A 15 -7.61 22.58 -10.40
N GLY A 16 -8.86 22.96 -10.65
CA GLY A 16 -9.81 23.37 -9.62
C GLY A 16 -10.08 22.27 -8.59
N SER A 17 -10.18 21.01 -9.03
CA SER A 17 -10.36 19.86 -8.14
C SER A 17 -9.16 19.68 -7.20
N VAL A 18 -7.93 19.79 -7.71
CA VAL A 18 -6.72 19.76 -6.88
C VAL A 18 -6.72 20.90 -5.86
N ILE A 19 -7.02 22.13 -6.28
CA ILE A 19 -7.07 23.30 -5.38
C ILE A 19 -8.10 23.08 -4.27
N ILE A 20 -9.32 22.67 -4.61
CA ILE A 20 -10.39 22.45 -3.63
C ILE A 20 -9.97 21.39 -2.59
N VAL A 21 -9.43 20.25 -3.03
CA VAL A 21 -9.01 19.17 -2.13
C VAL A 21 -7.89 19.64 -1.19
N VAL A 22 -6.90 20.38 -1.70
CA VAL A 22 -5.80 20.88 -0.86
C VAL A 22 -6.27 21.99 0.09
N LEU A 23 -7.24 22.82 -0.30
CA LEU A 23 -7.85 23.78 0.63
C LEU A 23 -8.60 23.06 1.76
N CYS A 24 -9.36 22.02 1.45
CA CYS A 24 -9.98 21.15 2.46
C CYS A 24 -8.93 20.54 3.41
N SER A 25 -7.77 20.11 2.88
CA SER A 25 -6.62 19.65 3.68
C SER A 25 -6.13 20.71 4.67
N VAL A 26 -5.82 21.91 4.18
CA VAL A 26 -5.31 23.00 5.02
C VAL A 26 -6.32 23.38 6.10
N LEU A 27 -7.61 23.45 5.76
CA LEU A 27 -8.68 23.70 6.73
C LEU A 27 -8.78 22.61 7.80
N THR A 28 -8.66 21.34 7.41
CA THR A 28 -8.67 20.21 8.36
C THR A 28 -7.48 20.28 9.31
N LEU A 29 -6.29 20.56 8.79
CA LEU A 29 -5.07 20.67 9.61
C LEU A 29 -5.11 21.87 10.55
N TYR A 30 -5.64 23.00 10.09
CA TYR A 30 -5.85 24.18 10.93
C TYR A 30 -6.78 23.85 12.11
N SER A 31 -7.88 23.16 11.81
CA SER A 31 -8.85 22.74 12.82
C SER A 31 -8.25 21.84 13.91
N GLN A 32 -7.35 20.92 13.53
CA GLN A 32 -6.66 20.05 14.48
C GLN A 32 -5.67 20.76 15.41
N GLU A 33 -5.06 21.85 14.95
CA GLU A 33 -4.02 22.56 15.70
C GLU A 33 -4.57 23.75 16.51
N TYR A 34 -5.75 24.26 16.18
CA TYR A 34 -6.36 25.44 16.80
C TYR A 34 -6.43 25.38 18.35
N ASN A 35 -6.69 24.21 18.91
CA ASN A 35 -6.82 24.03 20.36
C ASN A 35 -5.46 23.89 21.10
N PHE A 36 -4.34 23.86 20.38
CA PHE A 36 -2.99 23.67 20.92
C PHE A 36 -2.04 24.85 20.65
N ASP A 37 -2.58 26.02 20.30
CA ASP A 37 -1.80 27.23 20.05
C ASP A 37 -1.09 27.71 21.33
N ASP A 38 0.15 27.27 21.51
CA ASP A 38 1.11 27.89 22.42
C ASP A 38 1.67 29.16 21.72
N PRO A 39 1.47 30.37 22.27
CA PRO A 39 1.92 31.62 21.66
C PRO A 39 3.43 31.71 21.40
N SER A 40 4.22 30.83 22.02
CA SER A 40 5.67 30.74 21.81
C SER A 40 6.08 30.01 20.52
N VAL A 41 5.13 29.34 19.86
CA VAL A 41 5.36 28.52 18.67
C VAL A 41 5.23 29.36 17.41
N GLY A 42 6.35 29.63 16.73
CA GLY A 42 6.36 30.42 15.50
C GLY A 42 5.49 29.84 14.38
N LEU A 43 4.99 30.69 13.48
CA LEU A 43 4.08 30.31 12.38
C LEU A 43 4.61 29.13 11.54
N MET A 44 5.92 29.08 11.31
CA MET A 44 6.62 28.02 10.57
C MET A 44 6.68 26.67 11.29
N ALA A 45 6.16 26.53 12.51
CA ALA A 45 6.06 25.25 13.20
C ALA A 45 4.75 24.52 12.87
N HIS A 46 3.66 25.25 12.65
CA HIS A 46 2.32 24.74 12.37
C HIS A 46 2.26 23.90 11.09
N LYS A 47 1.60 22.73 11.15
CA LYS A 47 1.50 21.83 9.99
C LYS A 47 0.63 22.42 8.90
N TRP A 48 -0.47 23.09 9.26
CA TRP A 48 -1.36 23.71 8.29
C TRP A 48 -0.63 24.77 7.45
N PHE A 49 0.22 25.58 8.09
CA PHE A 49 0.97 26.63 7.42
C PHE A 49 2.05 26.06 6.51
N LYS A 50 2.78 25.03 6.97
CA LYS A 50 3.72 24.28 6.12
C LYS A 50 3.02 23.67 4.90
N GLN A 51 1.86 23.03 5.11
CA GLN A 51 1.07 22.43 4.03
C GLN A 51 0.64 23.50 3.02
N PHE A 52 0.19 24.66 3.49
CA PHE A 52 -0.17 25.79 2.63
C PHE A 52 1.03 26.33 1.82
N LEU A 53 2.21 26.44 2.43
CA LEU A 53 3.44 26.82 1.70
C LEU A 53 3.79 25.78 0.63
N PHE A 54 3.75 24.48 0.96
CA PHE A 54 3.97 23.41 -0.01
C PHE A 54 2.93 23.39 -1.12
N PHE A 55 1.69 23.76 -0.82
CA PHE A 55 0.63 23.92 -1.82
C PHE A 55 0.97 25.04 -2.81
N LEU A 56 1.40 26.21 -2.34
CA LEU A 56 1.81 27.32 -3.22
C LEU A 56 3.01 26.93 -4.09
N VAL A 57 4.05 26.33 -3.50
CA VAL A 57 5.20 25.81 -4.26
C VAL A 57 4.76 24.75 -5.26
N GLY A 58 3.89 23.84 -4.85
CA GLY A 58 3.37 22.77 -5.68
C GLY A 58 2.53 23.26 -6.86
N LEU A 59 1.76 24.35 -6.71
CA LEU A 59 1.05 25.00 -7.83
C LEU A 59 2.03 25.56 -8.87
N VAL A 60 3.11 26.21 -8.43
CA VAL A 60 4.16 26.72 -9.32
C VAL A 60 4.85 25.56 -10.05
N VAL A 61 5.19 24.49 -9.33
CA VAL A 61 5.79 23.28 -9.90
C VAL A 61 4.84 22.60 -10.90
N MET A 62 3.56 22.43 -10.56
CA MET A 62 2.54 21.87 -11.45
C MET A 62 2.41 22.69 -12.73
N TRP A 63 2.36 24.02 -12.61
CA TRP A 63 2.32 24.93 -13.75
C TRP A 63 3.56 24.77 -14.62
N PHE A 64 4.76 24.77 -14.05
CA PHE A 64 6.01 24.59 -14.78
C PHE A 64 6.06 23.24 -15.51
N VAL A 65 5.78 22.13 -14.80
CA VAL A 65 5.80 20.76 -15.36
C VAL A 65 4.77 20.60 -16.48
N SER A 66 3.60 21.25 -16.38
CA SER A 66 2.59 21.24 -17.46
C SER A 66 3.12 21.80 -18.78
N ARG A 67 4.14 22.67 -18.73
CA ARG A 67 4.77 23.27 -19.92
C ARG A 67 5.97 22.48 -20.43
N VAL A 68 6.51 21.54 -19.66
CA VAL A 68 7.61 20.67 -20.11
C VAL A 68 7.05 19.58 -21.03
N ASN A 69 7.74 19.25 -22.13
CA ASN A 69 7.30 18.18 -23.05
C ASN A 69 7.35 16.81 -22.37
N TYR A 70 6.21 16.16 -22.20
CA TYR A 70 6.14 14.81 -21.63
C TYR A 70 6.94 13.80 -22.45
N GLN A 71 7.05 13.95 -23.77
CA GLN A 71 7.89 13.11 -24.62
C GLN A 71 9.38 13.25 -24.26
N LEU A 72 9.82 14.46 -23.88
CA LEU A 72 11.19 14.70 -23.40
C LEU A 72 11.40 13.97 -22.06
N ILE A 73 10.41 13.98 -21.18
CA ILE A 73 10.44 13.22 -19.92
C ILE A 73 10.62 11.73 -20.21
N GLY A 74 9.94 11.19 -21.23
CA GLY A 74 10.11 9.82 -21.71
C GLY A 74 11.48 9.53 -22.30
N ALA A 75 12.05 10.46 -23.09
CA ALA A 75 13.39 10.32 -23.65
C ALA A 75 14.48 10.22 -22.57
N TYR A 76 14.32 10.93 -21.46
CA TYR A 76 15.23 10.89 -20.30
C TYR A 76 14.78 9.90 -19.21
N ALA A 77 13.84 8.99 -19.48
CA ALA A 77 13.26 8.10 -18.48
C ALA A 77 14.29 7.29 -17.68
N LEU A 78 15.33 6.79 -18.36
CA LEU A 78 16.39 6.02 -17.70
C LEU A 78 17.19 6.87 -16.71
N PHE A 79 17.46 8.14 -17.04
CA PHE A 79 18.16 9.06 -16.15
C PHE A 79 17.29 9.46 -14.95
N VAL A 80 15.99 9.73 -15.18
CA VAL A 80 15.03 10.03 -14.11
C VAL A 80 14.92 8.84 -13.14
N TYR A 81 14.85 7.63 -13.67
CA TYR A 81 14.82 6.41 -12.87
C TYR A 81 16.14 6.16 -12.13
N GLY A 82 17.29 6.27 -12.80
CA GLY A 82 18.60 6.12 -12.16
C GLY A 82 18.81 7.12 -11.01
N PHE A 83 18.39 8.36 -11.20
CA PHE A 83 18.40 9.37 -10.15
C PHE A 83 17.47 9.00 -8.97
N ALA A 84 16.28 8.47 -9.24
CA ALA A 84 15.38 8.00 -8.19
C ALA A 84 15.96 6.84 -7.37
N ILE A 85 16.60 5.88 -8.04
CA ILE A 85 17.30 4.76 -7.39
C ILE A 85 18.48 5.28 -6.56
N LEU A 86 19.23 6.26 -7.06
CA LEU A 86 20.29 6.91 -6.30
C LEU A 86 19.75 7.55 -5.02
N LEU A 87 18.63 8.28 -5.08
CA LEU A 87 18.00 8.86 -3.90
C LEU A 87 17.56 7.79 -2.88
N LEU A 88 17.02 6.65 -3.34
CA LEU A 88 16.66 5.52 -2.47
C LEU A 88 17.88 4.82 -1.85
N MET A 89 19.01 4.77 -2.56
CA MET A 89 20.25 4.25 -2.01
C MET A 89 20.81 5.20 -0.95
N LEU A 90 20.74 6.51 -1.18
CA LEU A 90 21.18 7.52 -0.22
C LEU A 90 20.39 7.48 1.09
N THR A 91 19.09 7.15 1.06
CA THR A 91 18.28 7.04 2.29
C THR A 91 18.67 5.84 3.16
N LEU A 92 19.34 4.82 2.60
CA LEU A 92 19.85 3.68 3.37
C LEU A 92 21.12 4.03 4.17
N VAL A 93 21.85 5.08 3.77
CA VAL A 93 23.09 5.51 4.43
C VAL A 93 22.75 6.15 5.78
N LYS A 94 23.31 5.60 6.88
CA LYS A 94 22.95 5.98 8.25
C LYS A 94 23.06 7.48 8.58
N TRP A 95 23.97 8.19 7.92
CA TRP A 95 24.22 9.62 8.15
C TRP A 95 23.36 10.55 7.29
N ILE A 96 22.75 10.03 6.23
CA ILE A 96 21.95 10.81 5.25
C ILE A 96 20.46 10.51 5.43
N GLY A 97 20.10 9.23 5.62
CA GLY A 97 18.75 8.79 5.90
C GLY A 97 18.30 9.21 7.29
N TYR A 98 17.32 10.10 7.34
CA TYR A 98 16.67 10.54 8.57
C TYR A 98 15.65 9.49 9.03
N LEU A 99 15.67 9.17 10.33
CA LEU A 99 14.69 8.32 10.99
C LEU A 99 13.74 9.22 11.80
N PRO A 100 12.52 9.50 11.32
CA PRO A 100 11.56 10.28 12.10
C PRO A 100 11.16 9.53 13.38
N SER A 101 11.07 10.21 14.51
CA SER A 101 10.64 9.61 15.78
C SER A 101 9.23 9.01 15.73
N SER A 102 8.38 9.42 14.78
CA SER A 102 7.02 8.93 14.57
C SER A 102 6.91 7.74 13.61
N ARG A 103 7.92 7.49 12.76
CA ARG A 103 7.91 6.41 11.75
C ARG A 103 9.21 5.64 11.83
N GLY A 104 9.14 4.36 12.24
CA GLY A 104 10.31 3.49 12.44
C GLY A 104 11.09 3.08 11.18
N ALA A 105 11.05 3.88 10.10
CA ALA A 105 11.64 3.62 8.80
C ALA A 105 12.53 4.79 8.33
N ARG A 106 13.73 4.48 7.79
CA ARG A 106 14.69 5.48 7.26
C ARG A 106 14.37 5.82 5.80
N SER A 107 13.21 6.43 5.57
CA SER A 107 12.71 6.73 4.21
C SER A 107 12.79 8.21 3.81
N TRP A 108 13.37 9.07 4.67
CA TRP A 108 13.40 10.52 4.48
C TRP A 108 14.81 11.07 4.38
N ILE A 109 15.00 12.09 3.53
CA ILE A 109 16.21 12.91 3.45
C ILE A 109 15.87 14.29 4.01
N LYS A 110 16.59 14.71 5.05
CA LYS A 110 16.39 16.04 5.64
C LYS A 110 17.23 17.07 4.88
N ILE A 111 16.58 17.99 4.17
CA ILE A 111 17.20 19.08 3.44
C ILE A 111 16.77 20.38 4.11
N GLY A 112 17.54 20.82 5.11
CA GLY A 112 17.18 21.99 5.93
C GLY A 112 15.84 21.81 6.67
N PRO A 113 14.85 22.70 6.48
CA PRO A 113 13.51 22.56 7.08
C PRO A 113 12.62 21.55 6.36
N PHE A 114 13.05 21.04 5.19
CA PHE A 114 12.26 20.18 4.34
C PHE A 114 12.64 18.71 4.52
N LEU A 115 11.62 17.85 4.46
CA LEU A 115 11.77 16.39 4.51
C LEU A 115 11.39 15.85 3.13
N LEU A 116 12.40 15.39 2.39
CA LEU A 116 12.24 14.79 1.06
C LEU A 116 12.05 13.28 1.17
N GLN A 117 10.93 12.76 0.66
CA GLN A 117 10.68 11.32 0.63
C GLN A 117 11.04 10.73 -0.74
N ALA A 118 12.14 9.98 -0.82
CA ALA A 118 12.68 9.46 -2.07
C ALA A 118 11.73 8.46 -2.76
N SER A 119 10.92 7.72 -1.99
CA SER A 119 9.99 6.73 -2.53
C SER A 119 8.85 7.34 -3.35
N GLU A 120 8.42 8.58 -3.03
CA GLU A 120 7.40 9.29 -3.81
C GLU A 120 7.92 9.63 -5.21
N PHE A 121 9.18 10.06 -5.28
CA PHE A 121 9.87 10.29 -6.55
C PHE A 121 10.09 8.99 -7.33
N ALA A 122 10.50 7.92 -6.65
CA ALA A 122 10.73 6.61 -7.28
C ALA A 122 9.48 6.00 -7.92
N LYS A 123 8.28 6.20 -7.34
CA LYS A 123 7.02 5.74 -7.94
C LYS A 123 6.78 6.42 -9.29
N LEU A 124 6.89 7.75 -9.34
CA LEU A 124 6.70 8.49 -10.58
C LEU A 124 7.76 8.15 -11.65
N ALA A 125 9.03 8.04 -11.23
CA ALA A 125 10.13 7.65 -12.11
C ALA A 125 9.93 6.24 -12.71
N THR A 126 9.41 5.32 -11.88
CA THR A 126 9.05 3.96 -12.31
C THR A 126 7.95 3.97 -13.36
N VAL A 127 6.90 4.79 -13.17
CA VAL A 127 5.83 4.96 -14.16
C VAL A 127 6.41 5.44 -15.50
N ILE A 128 7.29 6.46 -15.47
CA ILE A 128 7.89 7.03 -16.69
C ILE A 128 8.73 5.97 -17.44
N LEU A 129 9.63 5.26 -16.75
CA LEU A 129 10.47 4.25 -17.37
C LEU A 129 9.66 3.04 -17.87
N LEU A 130 8.70 2.59 -17.08
CA LEU A 130 7.84 1.47 -17.46
C LEU A 130 6.99 1.84 -18.69
N GLY A 131 6.44 3.05 -18.74
CA GLY A 131 5.70 3.55 -19.90
C GLY A 131 6.57 3.56 -21.17
N GLN A 132 7.80 4.04 -21.07
CA GLN A 132 8.74 4.06 -22.19
C GLN A 132 9.10 2.65 -22.66
N TYR A 133 9.38 1.74 -21.74
CA TYR A 133 9.70 0.34 -22.05
C TYR A 133 8.54 -0.36 -22.78
N LEU A 134 7.30 -0.18 -22.30
CA LEU A 134 6.12 -0.82 -22.86
C LEU A 134 5.82 -0.36 -24.30
N VAL A 135 6.10 0.90 -24.63
CA VAL A 135 6.02 1.40 -26.01
C VAL A 135 7.08 0.73 -26.90
N LEU A 136 8.32 0.62 -26.42
CA LEU A 136 9.42 0.03 -27.18
C LEU A 136 9.23 -1.48 -27.44
N LYS A 137 8.56 -2.20 -26.53
CA LYS A 137 8.38 -3.65 -26.59
C LYS A 137 6.96 -4.13 -26.89
N GLU A 138 6.08 -3.23 -27.31
CA GLU A 138 4.65 -3.49 -27.58
C GLU A 138 4.38 -4.80 -28.35
N LYS A 139 5.08 -5.02 -29.47
CA LYS A 139 4.89 -6.19 -30.33
C LYS A 139 5.25 -7.53 -29.66
N GLU A 140 6.09 -7.49 -28.63
CA GLU A 140 6.64 -8.68 -27.97
C GLU A 140 6.06 -8.92 -26.56
N MET A 141 5.14 -8.06 -26.08
CA MET A 141 4.61 -8.09 -24.71
C MET A 141 3.90 -9.40 -24.31
N LYS A 142 3.52 -10.23 -25.27
CA LYS A 142 2.96 -11.56 -25.01
C LYS A 142 4.01 -12.60 -24.61
N LYS A 143 5.30 -12.34 -24.83
CA LYS A 143 6.39 -13.26 -24.44
C LYS A 143 6.72 -13.10 -22.96
N LEU A 144 6.79 -14.21 -22.22
CA LEU A 144 7.11 -14.19 -20.78
C LEU A 144 8.47 -13.54 -20.49
N VAL A 145 9.48 -13.79 -21.34
CA VAL A 145 10.83 -13.23 -21.19
C VAL A 145 10.83 -11.69 -21.22
N VAL A 146 9.92 -11.09 -21.99
CA VAL A 146 9.80 -9.62 -22.11
C VAL A 146 9.23 -9.00 -20.84
N LEU A 147 8.56 -9.78 -19.98
CA LEU A 147 8.02 -9.32 -18.70
C LEU A 147 9.11 -9.24 -17.61
N VAL A 148 10.26 -9.90 -17.77
CA VAL A 148 11.35 -9.87 -16.78
C VAL A 148 11.82 -8.44 -16.52
N ILE A 149 11.94 -7.61 -17.55
CA ILE A 149 12.41 -6.22 -17.41
C ILE A 149 11.40 -5.35 -16.66
N PRO A 150 10.08 -5.33 -16.98
CA PRO A 150 9.06 -4.65 -16.18
C PRO A 150 9.08 -5.03 -14.70
N PHE A 151 9.20 -6.33 -14.40
CA PHE A 151 9.34 -6.81 -13.03
C PHE A 151 10.63 -6.29 -12.40
N GLY A 152 11.77 -6.32 -13.10
CA GLY A 152 13.04 -5.76 -12.60
C GLY A 152 12.96 -4.26 -12.30
N ILE A 153 12.35 -3.47 -13.19
CA ILE A 153 12.14 -2.02 -13.02
C ILE A 153 11.35 -1.72 -11.74
N VAL A 154 10.37 -2.56 -11.40
CA VAL A 154 9.53 -2.36 -10.22
C VAL A 154 10.12 -3.00 -8.95
N LEU A 155 10.69 -4.20 -9.06
CA LEU A 155 11.26 -4.92 -7.92
C LEU A 155 12.49 -4.22 -7.36
N LEU A 156 13.31 -3.56 -8.18
CA LEU A 156 14.49 -2.84 -7.71
C LEU A 156 14.16 -1.77 -6.64
N PRO A 157 13.28 -0.77 -6.89
CA PRO A 157 12.91 0.20 -5.86
C PRO A 157 12.14 -0.47 -4.72
N MET A 158 11.30 -1.48 -4.98
CA MET A 158 10.60 -2.21 -3.92
C MET A 158 11.57 -2.85 -2.93
N VAL A 159 12.61 -3.54 -3.39
CA VAL A 159 13.62 -4.17 -2.53
C VAL A 159 14.37 -3.13 -1.71
N LEU A 160 14.79 -2.02 -2.32
CA LEU A 160 15.46 -0.93 -1.60
C LEU A 160 14.57 -0.32 -0.50
N ILE A 161 13.27 -0.21 -0.74
CA ILE A 161 12.29 0.30 0.23
C ILE A 161 12.02 -0.74 1.33
N LEU A 162 11.97 -2.03 1.01
CA LEU A 162 11.84 -3.10 2.00
C LEU A 162 13.05 -3.18 2.94
N LEU A 163 14.24 -2.79 2.48
CA LEU A 163 15.43 -2.62 3.32
C LEU A 163 15.31 -1.44 4.30
N GLN A 164 14.38 -0.50 4.08
CA GLN A 164 14.06 0.65 4.95
C GLN A 164 12.97 0.36 6.00
N PRO A 165 12.71 -0.92 6.28
CA PRO A 165 11.44 -1.42 6.83
C PRO A 165 10.11 -0.76 6.43
N ASP A 166 9.97 -0.21 5.21
CA ASP A 166 8.74 0.47 4.76
C ASP A 166 7.88 -0.40 3.84
N PHE A 167 7.15 -1.34 4.42
CA PHE A 167 6.36 -2.33 3.66
C PHE A 167 5.23 -1.70 2.84
N GLY A 168 4.48 -0.75 3.41
CA GLY A 168 3.32 -0.16 2.74
C GLY A 168 3.70 0.59 1.48
N THR A 169 4.80 1.34 1.54
CA THR A 169 5.31 2.05 0.37
C THR A 169 5.83 1.08 -0.69
N ALA A 170 6.48 -0.03 -0.31
CA ALA A 170 6.93 -1.04 -1.28
C ALA A 170 5.74 -1.69 -2.03
N VAL A 171 4.69 -2.09 -1.32
CA VAL A 171 3.52 -2.75 -1.93
C VAL A 171 2.77 -1.83 -2.90
N SER A 172 2.83 -0.50 -2.68
CA SER A 172 2.18 0.47 -3.57
C SER A 172 2.69 0.48 -5.03
N PHE A 173 3.83 -0.16 -5.31
CA PHE A 173 4.33 -0.32 -6.68
C PHE A 173 3.65 -1.46 -7.46
N LEU A 174 3.08 -2.47 -6.79
CA LEU A 174 2.45 -3.62 -7.46
C LEU A 174 1.23 -3.23 -8.32
N PRO A 175 0.29 -2.39 -7.85
CA PRO A 175 -0.81 -1.90 -8.69
C PRO A 175 -0.30 -1.17 -9.93
N ILE A 176 0.74 -0.35 -9.79
CA ILE A 176 1.37 0.37 -10.92
C ILE A 176 1.85 -0.64 -11.96
N LEU A 177 2.62 -1.66 -11.53
CA LEU A 177 3.14 -2.70 -12.40
C LEU A 177 2.01 -3.41 -13.16
N PHE A 178 1.02 -3.94 -12.44
CA PHE A 178 -0.02 -4.76 -13.05
C PHE A 178 -0.96 -3.95 -13.96
N THR A 179 -1.32 -2.73 -13.57
CA THR A 179 -2.13 -1.85 -14.43
C THR A 179 -1.37 -1.49 -15.70
N MET A 180 -0.09 -1.11 -15.60
CA MET A 180 0.68 -0.76 -16.79
C MET A 180 0.97 -1.96 -17.68
N LEU A 181 1.26 -3.14 -17.13
CA LEU A 181 1.41 -4.38 -17.91
C LEU A 181 0.11 -4.72 -18.67
N PHE A 182 -1.04 -4.63 -18.00
CA PHE A 182 -2.34 -4.88 -18.62
C PHE A 182 -2.60 -3.92 -19.78
N LEU A 183 -2.40 -2.62 -19.56
CA LEU A 183 -2.60 -1.60 -20.60
C LEU A 183 -1.54 -1.65 -21.71
N GLY A 184 -0.33 -2.09 -21.39
CA GLY A 184 0.76 -2.36 -22.33
C GLY A 184 0.52 -3.58 -23.22
N GLY A 185 -0.57 -4.33 -23.01
CA GLY A 185 -0.92 -5.49 -23.84
C GLY A 185 -0.21 -6.78 -23.44
N ALA A 186 0.29 -6.88 -22.20
CA ALA A 186 0.76 -8.16 -21.68
C ALA A 186 -0.40 -9.16 -21.57
N ASP A 187 -0.08 -10.43 -21.77
CA ASP A 187 -1.08 -11.50 -21.76
C ASP A 187 -1.75 -11.59 -20.38
N TYR A 188 -3.07 -11.52 -20.33
CA TYR A 188 -3.85 -11.55 -19.08
C TYR A 188 -3.61 -12.83 -18.28
N LEU A 189 -3.30 -13.95 -18.95
CA LEU A 189 -2.91 -15.18 -18.26
C LEU A 189 -1.59 -14.99 -17.53
N HIS A 190 -0.57 -14.37 -18.12
CA HIS A 190 0.71 -14.10 -17.42
C HIS A 190 0.54 -13.09 -16.29
N ILE A 191 -0.29 -12.06 -16.46
CA ILE A 191 -0.57 -11.11 -15.37
C ILE A 191 -1.28 -11.83 -14.21
N GLY A 192 -2.38 -12.55 -14.50
CA GLY A 192 -3.13 -13.31 -13.51
C GLY A 192 -2.26 -14.35 -12.81
N SER A 193 -1.39 -15.02 -13.58
CA SER A 193 -0.36 -15.95 -13.10
C SER A 193 0.52 -15.34 -12.00
N PHE A 194 1.11 -14.17 -12.25
CA PHE A 194 1.97 -13.52 -11.25
C PHE A 194 1.19 -13.00 -10.04
N ILE A 195 -0.03 -12.49 -10.25
CA ILE A 195 -0.91 -12.05 -9.16
C ILE A 195 -1.30 -13.23 -8.28
N THR A 196 -1.72 -14.35 -8.86
CA THR A 196 -2.07 -15.58 -8.13
C THR A 196 -0.86 -16.13 -7.38
N PHE A 197 0.31 -16.18 -8.04
CA PHE A 197 1.54 -16.63 -7.41
C PHE A 197 1.95 -15.80 -6.21
N GLY A 198 2.07 -14.48 -6.39
CA GLY A 198 2.43 -13.58 -5.29
C GLY A 198 1.37 -13.54 -4.20
N GLY A 199 0.09 -13.53 -4.59
CA GLY A 199 -1.05 -13.49 -3.68
C GLY A 199 -1.11 -14.72 -2.78
N ILE A 200 -1.15 -15.93 -3.34
CA ILE A 200 -1.24 -17.16 -2.53
C ILE A 200 0.04 -17.38 -1.72
N SER A 201 1.22 -17.16 -2.32
CA SER A 201 2.50 -17.36 -1.62
C SER A 201 2.67 -16.47 -0.39
N LEU A 202 1.97 -15.34 -0.32
CA LEU A 202 2.10 -14.36 0.78
C LEU A 202 0.88 -14.33 1.70
N VAL A 203 -0.33 -14.31 1.14
CA VAL A 203 -1.59 -14.21 1.92
C VAL A 203 -1.84 -15.48 2.72
N LEU A 204 -1.54 -16.66 2.17
CA LEU A 204 -1.79 -17.93 2.86
C LEU A 204 -0.91 -18.07 4.11
N PRO A 205 0.43 -17.90 4.04
CA PRO A 205 1.28 -17.89 5.24
C PRO A 205 0.88 -16.80 6.23
N MET A 206 0.53 -15.61 5.74
CA MET A 206 0.07 -14.52 6.61
C MET A 206 -1.22 -14.84 7.35
N TYR A 207 -2.18 -15.51 6.70
CA TYR A 207 -3.42 -15.92 7.35
C TYR A 207 -3.14 -16.96 8.45
N VAL A 208 -2.23 -17.91 8.21
CA VAL A 208 -1.84 -18.89 9.22
C VAL A 208 -1.18 -18.21 10.41
N GLU A 209 -0.26 -17.26 10.17
CA GLU A 209 0.39 -16.52 11.25
C GLU A 209 -0.58 -15.63 12.03
N TYR A 210 -1.50 -14.97 11.32
CA TYR A 210 -2.60 -14.23 11.95
C TYR A 210 -3.46 -15.11 12.86
N SER A 211 -3.86 -16.28 12.37
CA SER A 211 -4.69 -17.22 13.14
C SER A 211 -3.94 -17.73 14.37
N LYS A 212 -2.63 -17.95 14.27
CA LYS A 212 -1.77 -18.27 15.43
C LYS A 212 -1.81 -17.15 16.48
N LEU A 213 -1.72 -15.89 16.05
CA LEU A 213 -1.76 -14.74 16.97
C LEU A 213 -3.12 -14.61 17.66
N THR A 214 -4.24 -14.81 16.96
CA THR A 214 -5.58 -14.74 17.57
C THR A 214 -5.81 -15.90 18.54
N LEU A 215 -5.38 -17.11 18.19
CA LEU A 215 -5.48 -18.30 19.06
C LEU A 215 -4.67 -18.18 20.36
N LEU A 216 -3.72 -17.25 20.44
CA LEU A 216 -2.97 -17.01 21.67
C LEU A 216 -3.89 -16.60 22.83
N ASN A 217 -4.92 -15.80 22.54
CA ASN A 217 -5.90 -15.39 23.54
C ASN A 217 -6.73 -16.58 24.04
N ASP A 218 -7.09 -17.50 23.14
CA ASP A 218 -7.82 -18.72 23.46
C ASP A 218 -6.96 -19.69 24.29
N ILE A 219 -5.67 -19.81 23.97
CA ILE A 219 -4.71 -20.59 24.76
C ILE A 219 -4.61 -20.04 26.19
N LEU A 220 -4.49 -18.72 26.34
CA LEU A 220 -4.44 -18.07 27.66
C LEU A 220 -5.72 -18.34 28.45
N ALA A 221 -6.89 -18.21 27.82
CA ALA A 221 -8.18 -18.48 28.45
C ALA A 221 -8.32 -19.95 28.87
N PHE A 222 -7.88 -20.89 28.02
CA PHE A 222 -7.89 -22.32 28.32
C PHE A 222 -6.96 -22.69 29.49
N LEU A 223 -5.74 -22.16 29.50
CA LEU A 223 -4.79 -22.39 30.59
C LEU A 223 -5.29 -21.81 31.92
N GLN A 224 -5.97 -20.67 31.88
CA GLN A 224 -6.62 -20.07 33.05
C GLN A 224 -7.79 -20.92 33.55
N ARG A 225 -8.65 -21.43 32.66
CA ARG A 225 -9.77 -22.33 33.02
C ARG A 225 -9.32 -23.67 33.59
N THR A 226 -8.20 -24.20 33.10
CA THR A 226 -7.64 -25.50 33.54
C THR A 226 -6.70 -25.40 34.74
N GLY A 227 -6.44 -24.19 35.25
CA GLY A 227 -5.59 -23.98 36.43
C GLY A 227 -4.09 -24.25 36.21
N LYS A 228 -3.62 -24.31 34.95
CA LYS A 228 -2.21 -24.57 34.61
C LYS A 228 -1.36 -23.29 34.71
N THR A 229 -1.15 -22.79 35.91
CA THR A 229 -0.47 -21.50 36.20
C THR A 229 0.96 -21.42 35.67
N ASP A 230 1.71 -22.52 35.71
CA ASP A 230 3.09 -22.57 35.21
C ASP A 230 3.14 -22.31 33.69
N LEU A 231 2.28 -22.98 32.93
CA LEU A 231 2.17 -22.78 31.48
C LEU A 231 1.63 -21.39 31.14
N LEU A 232 0.68 -20.89 31.93
CA LEU A 232 0.13 -19.53 31.74
C LEU A 232 1.23 -18.46 31.84
N SER A 233 2.15 -18.59 32.80
CA SER A 233 3.28 -17.67 32.95
C SER A 233 4.25 -17.74 31.75
N VAL A 234 4.48 -18.93 31.21
CA VAL A 234 5.32 -19.17 30.03
C VAL A 234 4.71 -18.52 28.80
N VAL A 235 3.41 -18.74 28.55
CA VAL A 235 2.72 -18.18 27.38
C VAL A 235 2.65 -16.65 27.47
N ASN A 236 2.37 -16.08 28.64
CA ASN A 236 2.40 -14.62 28.85
C ASN A 236 3.79 -14.01 28.61
N ARG A 237 4.87 -14.73 28.96
CA ARG A 237 6.24 -14.28 28.72
C ARG A 237 6.63 -14.35 27.24
N LEU A 238 6.23 -15.42 26.55
CA LEU A 238 6.60 -15.66 25.16
C LEU A 238 5.70 -14.92 24.15
N GLY A 239 4.45 -14.65 24.51
CA GLY A 239 3.47 -14.00 23.63
C GLY A 239 3.32 -14.76 22.30
N GLY A 240 3.38 -14.05 21.18
CA GLY A 240 3.34 -14.65 19.84
C GLY A 240 4.48 -15.65 19.57
N LYS A 241 5.61 -15.57 20.30
CA LYS A 241 6.72 -16.53 20.15
C LYS A 241 6.41 -17.91 20.70
N THR A 242 5.31 -18.09 21.42
CA THR A 242 4.83 -19.40 21.92
C THR A 242 4.75 -20.41 20.78
N TRP A 243 4.22 -20.01 19.63
CA TRP A 243 4.12 -20.87 18.45
C TRP A 243 5.47 -21.27 17.86
N GLN A 244 6.47 -20.39 17.90
CA GLN A 244 7.81 -20.73 17.41
C GLN A 244 8.44 -21.83 18.28
N VAL A 245 8.22 -21.78 19.60
CA VAL A 245 8.68 -22.81 20.54
C VAL A 245 7.94 -24.13 20.35
N VAL A 246 6.62 -24.09 20.14
CA VAL A 246 5.79 -25.27 19.82
C VAL A 246 6.24 -25.92 18.51
N ASP A 247 6.54 -25.12 17.49
CA ASP A 247 7.08 -25.55 16.19
C ASP A 247 8.53 -26.07 16.28
N GLY A 248 9.15 -26.05 17.47
CA GLY A 248 10.50 -26.58 17.70
C GLY A 248 11.64 -25.63 17.31
N LYS A 249 11.36 -24.33 17.11
CA LYS A 249 12.40 -23.32 16.87
C LYS A 249 13.01 -22.87 18.20
N GLU A 250 14.32 -22.71 18.23
CA GLU A 250 15.02 -22.15 19.39
C GLU A 250 14.72 -20.65 19.51
N VAL A 251 14.12 -20.26 20.64
CA VAL A 251 13.82 -18.86 20.96
C VAL A 251 14.63 -18.45 22.18
N ALA A 252 15.43 -17.39 22.03
CA ALA A 252 16.19 -16.81 23.12
C ALA A 252 15.27 -16.42 24.29
N GLY A 253 15.54 -16.93 25.49
CA GLY A 253 14.75 -16.69 26.70
C GLY A 253 13.58 -17.66 26.93
N ALA A 254 13.40 -18.67 26.07
CA ALA A 254 12.39 -19.70 26.31
C ALA A 254 12.79 -20.68 27.44
N ASN A 255 14.04 -21.19 27.44
CA ASN A 255 14.61 -22.14 28.43
C ASN A 255 13.55 -23.03 29.12
N LEU A 256 12.89 -23.87 28.32
CA LEU A 256 11.85 -24.79 28.77
C LEU A 256 12.42 -26.19 28.97
N THR A 257 11.98 -26.87 30.03
CA THR A 257 12.27 -28.30 30.19
C THR A 257 11.48 -29.12 29.14
N PRO A 258 11.97 -30.30 28.72
CA PRO A 258 11.25 -31.16 27.78
C PRO A 258 9.82 -31.50 28.22
N LYS A 259 9.60 -31.68 29.53
CA LYS A 259 8.29 -31.96 30.13
C LYS A 259 7.34 -30.77 30.03
N THR A 260 7.83 -29.54 30.27
CA THR A 260 7.03 -28.32 30.07
C THR A 260 6.71 -28.09 28.60
N LEU A 261 7.64 -28.42 27.70
CA LEU A 261 7.42 -28.30 26.26
C LEU A 261 6.35 -29.29 25.76
N SER A 262 6.40 -30.55 26.20
CA SER A 262 5.38 -31.53 25.81
C SER A 262 3.99 -31.17 26.34
N ALA A 263 3.91 -30.73 27.60
CA ALA A 263 2.64 -30.28 28.20
C ALA A 263 2.08 -29.02 27.52
N LEU A 264 2.96 -28.11 27.08
CA LEU A 264 2.56 -26.94 26.30
C LEU A 264 2.04 -27.35 24.91
N LYS A 265 2.73 -28.26 24.21
CA LYS A 265 2.27 -28.79 22.92
C LYS A 265 0.90 -29.42 23.03
N GLU A 266 0.69 -30.29 24.02
CA GLU A 266 -0.59 -30.95 24.24
C GLU A 266 -1.72 -29.94 24.55
N ALA A 267 -1.45 -28.91 25.36
CA ALA A 267 -2.44 -27.87 25.64
C ALA A 267 -2.77 -27.05 24.38
N VAL A 268 -1.77 -26.73 23.56
CA VAL A 268 -1.95 -26.00 22.31
C VAL A 268 -2.73 -26.84 21.29
N ASP A 269 -2.41 -28.12 21.14
CA ASP A 269 -3.11 -29.03 20.22
C ASP A 269 -4.59 -29.17 20.61
N GLN A 270 -4.90 -29.28 21.91
CA GLN A 270 -6.29 -29.29 22.39
C GLN A 270 -7.05 -28.00 22.04
N VAL A 271 -6.42 -26.84 22.21
CA VAL A 271 -7.05 -25.55 21.86
C VAL A 271 -7.24 -25.43 20.34
N VAL A 272 -6.26 -25.88 19.55
CA VAL A 272 -6.38 -25.92 18.09
C VAL A 272 -7.55 -26.81 17.68
N ASP A 273 -7.73 -27.96 18.33
CA ASP A 273 -8.81 -28.86 18.01
C ASP A 273 -10.20 -28.31 18.36
N LEU A 274 -10.31 -27.58 19.47
CA LEU A 274 -11.58 -27.06 19.96
C LEU A 274 -11.97 -25.70 19.33
N GLU A 275 -11.03 -24.76 19.27
CA GLU A 275 -11.32 -23.34 18.98
C GLU A 275 -10.87 -22.91 17.58
N ALA A 276 -9.91 -23.62 16.95
CA ALA A 276 -9.40 -23.16 15.67
C ALA A 276 -10.38 -23.41 14.51
N SER A 277 -10.44 -22.42 13.61
CA SER A 277 -11.28 -22.49 12.42
C SER A 277 -10.89 -23.67 11.51
N PHE A 278 -11.87 -24.22 10.79
CA PHE A 278 -11.63 -25.24 9.77
C PHE A 278 -10.58 -24.78 8.73
N VAL A 279 -10.63 -23.51 8.33
CA VAL A 279 -9.70 -22.91 7.36
C VAL A 279 -8.28 -22.92 7.92
N PHE A 280 -8.07 -22.58 9.19
CA PHE A 280 -6.76 -22.68 9.82
C PHE A 280 -6.22 -24.11 9.83
N LYS A 281 -7.04 -25.09 10.23
CA LYS A 281 -6.64 -26.52 10.23
C LYS A 281 -6.25 -27.00 8.83
N LEU A 282 -6.99 -26.58 7.81
CA LEU A 282 -6.69 -26.90 6.41
C LEU A 282 -5.37 -26.27 5.94
N LEU A 283 -5.17 -24.98 6.19
CA LEU A 283 -4.02 -24.22 5.70
C LEU A 283 -2.75 -24.42 6.51
N SER A 284 -2.86 -24.87 7.76
CA SER A 284 -1.70 -25.24 8.59
C SER A 284 -1.15 -26.64 8.26
N ASN A 285 -1.96 -27.50 7.61
CA ASN A 285 -1.54 -28.83 7.20
C ASN A 285 -0.61 -28.80 5.98
N GLN A 286 0.70 -28.75 6.24
CA GLN A 286 1.74 -28.69 5.22
C GLN A 286 1.72 -29.90 4.27
N THR A 287 1.45 -31.10 4.78
CA THR A 287 1.40 -32.33 3.97
C THR A 287 0.27 -32.25 2.94
N LEU A 288 -0.91 -31.76 3.36
CA LEU A 288 -2.04 -31.54 2.46
C LEU A 288 -1.72 -30.48 1.41
N LEU A 289 -1.15 -29.33 1.81
CA LEU A 289 -0.77 -28.27 0.87
C LEU A 289 0.26 -28.76 -0.17
N ILE A 290 1.26 -29.52 0.27
CA ILE A 290 2.26 -30.13 -0.63
C ILE A 290 1.59 -31.13 -1.56
N GLY A 291 0.74 -32.02 -1.04
CA GLY A 291 0.03 -33.03 -1.82
C GLY A 291 -0.86 -32.43 -2.90
N VAL A 292 -1.70 -31.46 -2.53
CA VAL A 292 -2.56 -30.72 -3.47
C VAL A 292 -1.72 -29.93 -4.46
N GLY A 293 -0.69 -29.22 -4.00
CA GLY A 293 0.21 -28.45 -4.86
C GLY A 293 0.90 -29.31 -5.92
N ALA A 294 1.46 -30.46 -5.51
CA ALA A 294 2.09 -31.41 -6.41
C ALA A 294 1.10 -32.03 -7.40
N ALA A 295 -0.10 -32.41 -6.95
CA ALA A 295 -1.14 -32.96 -7.82
C ALA A 295 -1.56 -31.97 -8.92
N LEU A 296 -1.73 -30.68 -8.57
CA LEU A 296 -2.03 -29.63 -9.54
C LEU A 296 -0.87 -29.46 -10.55
N ILE A 297 0.38 -29.46 -10.11
CA ILE A 297 1.54 -29.37 -11.03
C ILE A 297 1.56 -30.58 -11.97
N ILE A 298 1.35 -31.79 -11.48
CA ILE A 298 1.30 -33.01 -12.30
C ILE A 298 0.18 -32.90 -13.34
N PHE A 299 -1.03 -32.50 -12.93
CA PHE A 299 -2.16 -32.33 -13.85
C PHE A 299 -1.88 -31.24 -14.90
N SER A 300 -1.19 -30.16 -14.52
CA SER A 300 -0.72 -29.13 -15.45
C SER A 300 0.28 -29.70 -16.47
N ILE A 301 1.26 -30.49 -16.04
CA ILE A 301 2.24 -31.14 -16.91
C ILE A 301 1.55 -32.09 -17.90
N VAL A 302 0.60 -32.90 -17.42
CA VAL A 302 -0.19 -33.80 -18.29
C VAL A 302 -0.94 -33.00 -19.37
N MET A 303 -1.57 -31.89 -19.00
CA MET A 303 -2.25 -31.03 -19.98
C MET A 303 -1.28 -30.36 -20.96
N ILE A 304 -0.06 -30.03 -20.55
CA ILE A 304 0.99 -29.54 -21.46
C ILE A 304 1.38 -30.63 -22.47
N LEU A 305 1.57 -31.87 -22.02
CA LEU A 305 1.86 -33.01 -22.90
C LEU A 305 0.71 -33.26 -23.89
N LEU A 306 -0.54 -33.21 -23.42
CA LEU A 306 -1.72 -33.33 -24.28
C LEU A 306 -1.80 -32.19 -25.32
N ARG A 307 -1.39 -30.98 -24.95
CA ARG A 307 -1.28 -29.86 -25.90
C ARG A 307 -0.25 -30.14 -26.99
N ILE A 308 0.92 -30.67 -26.62
CA ILE A 308 1.97 -31.02 -27.59
C ILE A 308 1.47 -32.13 -28.53
N ALA A 309 0.78 -33.14 -28.00
CA ALA A 309 0.26 -34.26 -28.77
C ALA A 309 -0.92 -33.89 -29.69
N ARG A 310 -1.87 -33.06 -29.24
CA ARG A 310 -3.11 -32.73 -29.98
C ARG A 310 -3.09 -31.36 -30.67
N GLY A 311 -2.06 -30.55 -30.47
CA GLY A 311 -1.94 -29.20 -31.05
C GLY A 311 -2.98 -28.18 -30.59
N SER A 312 -3.85 -28.51 -29.61
CA SER A 312 -4.96 -27.63 -29.21
C SER A 312 -4.47 -26.41 -28.45
N LYS A 313 -4.79 -25.22 -28.99
CA LYS A 313 -4.45 -23.93 -28.36
C LYS A 313 -5.29 -23.66 -27.10
N THR A 314 -6.49 -24.23 -26.99
CA THR A 314 -7.44 -23.98 -25.88
C THR A 314 -6.94 -24.53 -24.54
N LEU A 315 -6.14 -25.60 -24.55
CA LEU A 315 -5.55 -26.19 -23.34
C LEU A 315 -4.71 -25.18 -22.53
N ARG A 316 -4.13 -24.17 -23.20
CA ARG A 316 -3.35 -23.09 -22.58
C ARG A 316 -4.09 -22.36 -21.46
N THR A 317 -5.38 -22.16 -21.62
CA THR A 317 -6.20 -21.45 -20.64
C THR A 317 -6.34 -22.22 -19.32
N TYR A 318 -6.17 -23.56 -19.33
CA TYR A 318 -6.38 -24.40 -18.16
C TYR A 318 -5.09 -24.80 -17.46
N TYR A 319 -4.05 -25.20 -18.20
CA TYR A 319 -2.82 -25.69 -17.54
C TYR A 319 -1.99 -24.57 -16.90
N ILE A 320 -2.03 -23.35 -17.44
CA ILE A 320 -1.27 -22.22 -16.86
C ILE A 320 -1.79 -21.87 -15.46
N PRO A 321 -3.09 -21.53 -15.26
CA PRO A 321 -3.60 -21.22 -13.93
C PRO A 321 -3.40 -22.39 -12.96
N LEU A 322 -3.64 -23.61 -13.40
CA LEU A 322 -3.60 -24.78 -12.54
C LEU A 322 -2.18 -25.14 -12.09
N GLY A 323 -1.21 -25.08 -13.00
CA GLY A 323 0.20 -25.26 -12.64
C GLY A 323 0.68 -24.18 -11.68
N ILE A 324 0.23 -22.94 -11.87
CA ILE A 324 0.60 -21.82 -11.02
C ILE A 324 -0.03 -21.91 -9.65
N LEU A 325 -1.32 -22.29 -9.55
CA LEU A 325 -1.93 -22.60 -8.27
C LEU A 325 -1.11 -23.64 -7.51
N GLY A 326 -0.70 -24.72 -8.18
CA GLY A 326 0.16 -25.74 -7.58
C GLY A 326 1.51 -25.20 -7.08
N VAL A 327 2.23 -24.46 -7.93
CA VAL A 327 3.51 -23.82 -7.57
C VAL A 327 3.35 -22.81 -6.43
N SER A 328 2.22 -22.08 -6.40
CA SER A 328 1.92 -21.10 -5.36
C SER A 328 1.69 -21.74 -4.00
N LEU A 329 1.02 -22.90 -3.95
CA LEU A 329 0.82 -23.66 -2.71
C LEU A 329 2.16 -24.20 -2.18
N LEU A 330 3.02 -24.75 -3.05
CA LEU A 330 4.36 -25.20 -2.65
C LEU A 330 5.20 -24.02 -2.15
N SER A 331 5.17 -22.90 -2.86
CA SER A 331 5.84 -21.66 -2.47
C SER A 331 5.35 -21.15 -1.11
N ALA A 332 4.05 -21.16 -0.85
CA ALA A 332 3.48 -20.79 0.45
C ALA A 332 4.05 -21.65 1.59
N VAL A 333 4.18 -22.96 1.41
CA VAL A 333 4.77 -23.86 2.41
C VAL A 333 6.24 -23.53 2.66
N VAL A 334 7.01 -23.20 1.61
CA VAL A 334 8.40 -22.75 1.76
C VAL A 334 8.47 -21.43 2.52
N VAL A 335 7.60 -20.47 2.20
CA VAL A 335 7.53 -19.17 2.88
C VAL A 335 7.21 -19.33 4.37
N MET A 336 6.26 -20.20 4.74
CA MET A 336 5.94 -20.50 6.14
C MET A 336 7.14 -20.99 6.96
N LYS A 337 8.05 -21.75 6.34
CA LYS A 337 9.22 -22.28 7.04
C LYS A 337 10.35 -21.28 7.13
N THR A 338 10.55 -20.49 6.07
CA THR A 338 11.77 -19.70 5.85
C THR A 338 11.63 -18.24 6.27
N VAL A 339 10.43 -17.64 6.12
CA VAL A 339 10.24 -16.20 6.33
C VAL A 339 9.82 -15.94 7.78
N PRO A 340 10.60 -15.17 8.56
CA PRO A 340 10.20 -14.75 9.89
C PRO A 340 9.25 -13.56 9.78
N PHE A 341 7.94 -13.83 9.77
CA PHE A 341 6.94 -12.77 9.85
C PHE A 341 7.07 -12.04 11.19
N ARG A 342 7.26 -10.72 11.15
CA ARG A 342 7.25 -9.91 12.39
C ARG A 342 5.80 -9.70 12.82
N GLU A 343 5.52 -9.90 14.10
CA GLU A 343 4.18 -9.72 14.69
C GLU A 343 3.54 -8.38 14.29
N ASN A 344 4.28 -7.28 14.38
CA ASN A 344 3.80 -5.95 13.97
C ASN A 344 3.40 -5.85 12.49
N GLN A 345 4.06 -6.59 11.59
CA GLN A 345 3.72 -6.60 10.16
C GLN A 345 2.43 -7.39 9.91
N VAL A 346 2.26 -8.53 10.60
CA VAL A 346 1.04 -9.34 10.52
C VAL A 346 -0.15 -8.52 11.03
N ILE A 347 -0.03 -7.95 12.24
CA ILE A 347 -1.10 -7.14 12.85
C ILE A 347 -1.52 -5.98 11.94
N ARG A 348 -0.59 -5.24 11.35
CA ARG A 348 -0.93 -4.15 10.41
C ARG A 348 -1.76 -4.62 9.22
N LEU A 349 -1.49 -5.83 8.74
CA LEU A 349 -2.12 -6.39 7.55
C LEU A 349 -3.40 -7.18 7.83
N THR A 350 -3.68 -7.54 9.08
CA THR A 350 -4.83 -8.39 9.41
C THR A 350 -5.73 -7.83 10.50
N ALA A 351 -5.32 -6.80 11.25
CA ALA A 351 -6.14 -6.18 12.29
C ALA A 351 -7.47 -5.61 11.77
N PHE A 352 -7.61 -5.37 10.46
CA PHE A 352 -8.89 -4.94 9.88
C PHE A 352 -9.95 -6.06 9.85
N LEU A 353 -9.54 -7.33 9.89
CA LEU A 353 -10.43 -8.49 9.91
C LEU A 353 -11.12 -8.65 11.27
N ASN A 354 -10.37 -8.49 12.36
CA ASN A 354 -10.89 -8.49 13.72
C ASN A 354 -10.16 -7.45 14.58
N PRO A 355 -10.60 -6.17 14.54
CA PRO A 355 -9.95 -5.08 15.27
C PRO A 355 -9.98 -5.24 16.80
N ASP A 356 -10.93 -6.01 17.33
CA ASP A 356 -11.16 -6.14 18.78
C ASP A 356 -10.14 -7.04 19.47
N GLU A 357 -9.55 -7.99 18.74
CA GLU A 357 -8.43 -8.82 19.21
C GLU A 357 -7.16 -8.00 19.43
N PHE A 358 -6.94 -6.96 18.60
CA PHE A 358 -5.73 -6.15 18.62
C PHE A 358 -5.98 -4.78 19.23
N LYS A 359 -6.02 -4.72 20.56
CA LYS A 359 -6.37 -3.48 21.29
C LYS A 359 -5.36 -2.34 21.14
N GLN A 360 -4.13 -2.61 20.74
CA GLN A 360 -3.04 -1.64 20.59
C GLN A 360 -2.59 -1.49 19.12
N GLY A 361 -1.77 -0.47 18.85
CA GLY A 361 -1.13 -0.28 17.55
C GLY A 361 -2.13 -0.09 16.41
N ALA A 362 -2.02 -0.90 15.35
CA ALA A 362 -2.86 -0.78 14.15
C ALA A 362 -4.34 -1.08 14.43
N GLY A 363 -4.66 -2.02 15.32
CA GLY A 363 -6.05 -2.31 15.69
C GLY A 363 -6.68 -1.18 16.51
N TYR A 364 -5.91 -0.50 17.37
CA TYR A 364 -6.37 0.73 18.04
C TYR A 364 -6.72 1.83 17.03
N GLN A 365 -5.84 2.10 16.06
CA GLN A 365 -6.07 3.13 15.04
C GLN A 365 -7.38 2.90 14.28
N LEU A 366 -7.66 1.65 13.89
CA LEU A 366 -8.90 1.26 13.21
C LEU A 366 -10.15 1.37 14.12
N ARG A 367 -10.03 0.98 15.40
CA ARG A 367 -11.12 1.10 16.37
C ARG A 367 -11.41 2.55 16.75
N ALA A 368 -10.43 3.45 16.65
CA ALA A 368 -10.63 4.87 16.87
C ALA A 368 -11.21 5.57 15.62
N SER A 369 -10.75 5.19 14.42
CA SER A 369 -11.17 5.86 13.17
C SER A 369 -12.63 5.62 12.82
N LYS A 370 -13.14 4.38 12.96
CA LYS A 370 -14.52 4.04 12.58
C LYS A 370 -15.57 4.85 13.39
N PRO A 371 -15.51 4.92 14.73
CA PRO A 371 -16.40 5.77 15.51
C PRO A 371 -16.24 7.26 15.21
N ALA A 372 -15.02 7.74 14.94
CA ALA A 372 -14.79 9.15 14.57
C ALA A 372 -15.57 9.51 13.30
N VAL A 373 -15.45 8.71 12.23
CA VAL A 373 -16.23 8.86 11.00
C VAL A 373 -17.73 8.78 11.29
N GLY A 374 -18.17 7.78 12.06
CA GLY A 374 -19.59 7.60 12.40
C GLY A 374 -20.19 8.74 13.23
N SER A 375 -19.38 9.38 14.07
CA SER A 375 -19.82 10.47 14.95
C SER A 375 -20.19 11.75 14.21
N GLY A 376 -19.68 11.94 12.97
CA GLY A 376 -20.03 13.06 12.10
C GLY A 376 -21.48 13.03 11.60
N LYS A 377 -22.18 11.89 11.64
CA LYS A 377 -23.57 11.76 11.14
C LYS A 377 -23.71 12.38 9.72
N LEU A 378 -24.84 13.03 9.40
CA LEU A 378 -25.09 13.61 8.08
C LEU A 378 -24.35 14.94 7.84
N VAL A 379 -24.30 15.83 8.84
CA VAL A 379 -23.88 17.24 8.70
C VAL A 379 -22.53 17.53 9.37
N GLY A 380 -22.03 16.62 10.20
CA GLY A 380 -20.81 16.81 10.97
C GLY A 380 -21.07 17.38 12.36
N LYS A 381 -20.03 17.42 13.19
CA LYS A 381 -20.03 18.10 14.49
C LYS A 381 -19.78 19.62 14.40
N GLY A 382 -19.46 20.11 13.19
CA GLY A 382 -19.00 21.46 12.95
C GLY A 382 -17.47 21.56 12.93
N PHE A 383 -16.97 22.58 12.25
CA PHE A 383 -15.55 22.92 12.26
C PHE A 383 -15.07 23.21 13.70
N LEU A 384 -13.84 22.80 14.04
CA LEU A 384 -13.22 22.96 15.37
C LEU A 384 -13.85 22.13 16.50
N ASN A 385 -14.78 21.23 16.19
CA ASN A 385 -15.46 20.37 17.16
C ASN A 385 -15.14 18.87 16.94
N ALA A 386 -13.93 18.56 16.47
CA ALA A 386 -13.51 17.23 16.09
C ALA A 386 -12.85 16.47 17.25
N GLU A 387 -13.61 16.26 18.32
CA GLU A 387 -13.07 15.81 19.61
C GLU A 387 -12.14 14.58 19.51
N MET A 388 -12.52 13.55 18.74
CA MET A 388 -11.76 12.31 18.63
C MET A 388 -10.46 12.48 17.82
N THR A 389 -10.45 13.39 16.86
CA THR A 389 -9.29 13.65 15.99
C THR A 389 -8.40 14.81 16.46
N GLU A 390 -8.89 15.62 17.41
CA GLU A 390 -8.15 16.69 18.09
C GLU A 390 -7.44 16.23 19.38
N GLY A 391 -7.59 14.98 19.83
CA GLY A 391 -6.87 14.50 21.02
C GLY A 391 -7.73 14.06 22.20
N LYS A 392 -9.05 14.23 22.14
CA LYS A 392 -9.95 13.73 23.20
C LYS A 392 -10.25 12.24 23.01
N ILE A 393 -10.60 11.57 24.09
CA ILE A 393 -10.73 10.11 24.14
C ILE A 393 -12.05 9.67 23.49
N PRO A 394 -12.03 8.66 22.59
CA PRO A 394 -10.87 7.95 22.04
C PRO A 394 -10.13 8.79 20.98
N HIS A 395 -8.81 8.95 21.17
CA HIS A 395 -7.97 9.71 20.26
C HIS A 395 -7.60 8.89 19.02
N VAL A 396 -7.76 9.46 17.83
CA VAL A 396 -7.27 8.88 16.57
C VAL A 396 -5.79 9.25 16.36
N PRO A 397 -4.83 8.33 16.50
CA PRO A 397 -3.42 8.62 16.25
C PRO A 397 -3.20 8.95 14.77
N GLU A 398 -2.21 9.79 14.48
CA GLU A 398 -1.85 10.14 13.09
C GLU A 398 -3.01 10.76 12.28
N ALA A 399 -3.93 11.46 12.96
CA ALA A 399 -5.06 12.16 12.34
C ALA A 399 -4.64 13.27 11.35
N SER A 400 -3.40 13.75 11.38
CA SER A 400 -2.89 14.70 10.37
C SER A 400 -2.32 14.02 9.12
N THR A 401 -1.97 12.73 9.19
CA THR A 401 -1.34 11.99 8.09
C THR A 401 -2.28 10.92 7.56
N ASP A 402 -2.17 9.68 8.03
CA ASP A 402 -2.81 8.50 7.45
C ASP A 402 -4.33 8.46 7.74
N PHE A 403 -4.80 9.17 8.78
CA PHE A 403 -6.21 9.21 9.20
C PHE A 403 -6.89 10.57 9.02
N ILE A 404 -6.36 11.46 8.17
CA ILE A 404 -6.92 12.81 7.97
C ILE A 404 -8.37 12.81 7.46
N PHE A 405 -8.75 11.81 6.66
CA PHE A 405 -10.12 11.66 6.20
C PHE A 405 -11.10 11.42 7.37
N ALA A 406 -10.67 10.76 8.45
CA ALA A 406 -11.50 10.59 9.64
C ALA A 406 -11.84 11.93 10.29
N SER A 407 -10.86 12.85 10.32
CA SER A 407 -11.04 14.17 10.90
C SER A 407 -11.98 15.04 10.07
N TRP A 408 -11.85 15.00 8.74
CA TRP A 408 -12.78 15.68 7.85
C TRP A 408 -14.22 15.14 7.97
N ALA A 409 -14.36 13.81 8.04
CA ALA A 409 -15.66 13.16 8.17
C ALA A 409 -16.33 13.48 9.52
N GLU A 410 -15.57 13.54 10.60
CA GLU A 410 -16.07 13.94 11.92
C GLU A 410 -16.62 15.38 11.91
N GLN A 411 -15.89 16.30 11.26
CA GLN A 411 -16.24 17.73 11.22
C GLN A 411 -17.41 18.06 10.28
N THR A 412 -17.42 17.44 9.10
CA THR A 412 -18.33 17.81 7.99
C THR A 412 -19.40 16.77 7.69
N GLY A 413 -19.33 15.62 8.36
CA GLY A 413 -20.28 14.52 8.23
C GLY A 413 -20.27 13.89 6.83
N PHE A 414 -21.36 13.19 6.54
CA PHE A 414 -21.56 12.51 5.27
C PHE A 414 -21.53 13.47 4.07
N ILE A 415 -22.20 14.62 4.16
CA ILE A 415 -22.31 15.57 3.03
C ILE A 415 -20.93 16.11 2.64
N GLY A 416 -20.15 16.58 3.62
CA GLY A 416 -18.80 17.07 3.35
C GLY A 416 -17.85 15.97 2.89
N SER A 417 -18.02 14.74 3.39
CA SER A 417 -17.27 13.58 2.90
C SER A 417 -17.57 13.30 1.42
N VAL A 418 -18.85 13.28 1.01
CA VAL A 418 -19.23 13.08 -0.40
C VAL A 418 -18.68 14.19 -1.29
N PHE A 419 -18.76 15.45 -0.84
CA PHE A 419 -18.20 16.60 -1.56
C PHE A 419 -16.69 16.44 -1.79
N LEU A 420 -15.94 16.10 -0.73
CA LEU A 420 -14.49 15.89 -0.82
C LEU A 420 -14.17 14.72 -1.76
N LEU A 421 -14.85 13.58 -1.59
CA LEU A 421 -14.62 12.38 -2.40
C LEU A 421 -14.92 12.64 -3.88
N PHE A 422 -15.95 13.44 -4.20
CA PHE A 422 -16.25 13.84 -5.57
C PHE A 422 -15.05 14.53 -6.23
N PHE A 423 -14.50 15.58 -5.62
CA PHE A 423 -13.34 16.30 -6.18
C PHE A 423 -12.06 15.47 -6.12
N LEU A 424 -11.89 14.64 -5.10
CA LEU A 424 -10.73 13.78 -4.97
C LEU A 424 -10.68 12.72 -6.08
N PHE A 425 -11.78 12.02 -6.33
CA PHE A 425 -11.85 10.99 -7.38
C PHE A 425 -12.03 11.57 -8.79
N SER A 426 -12.46 12.82 -8.93
CA SER A 426 -12.50 13.48 -10.24
C SER A 426 -11.10 13.62 -10.85
N ILE A 427 -10.05 13.77 -10.04
CA ILE A 427 -8.64 13.91 -10.47
C ILE A 427 -8.16 12.68 -11.27
N PRO A 428 -8.15 11.45 -10.72
CA PRO A 428 -7.76 10.26 -11.49
C PRO A 428 -8.73 9.97 -12.64
N LEU A 429 -10.03 10.26 -12.51
CA LEU A 429 -11.00 10.06 -13.61
C LEU A 429 -10.71 10.97 -14.81
N ARG A 430 -10.39 12.25 -14.57
CA ARG A 430 -9.94 13.17 -15.62
C ARG A 430 -8.61 12.73 -16.22
N GLY A 431 -7.68 12.25 -15.40
CA GLY A 431 -6.43 11.65 -15.91
C GLY A 431 -6.69 10.45 -16.82
N LEU A 432 -7.66 9.59 -16.48
CA LEU A 432 -8.05 8.45 -17.31
C LEU A 432 -8.69 8.91 -18.62
N GLN A 433 -9.55 9.93 -18.58
CA GLN A 433 -10.11 10.56 -19.77
C GLN A 433 -9.01 11.10 -20.68
N ILE A 434 -8.01 11.80 -20.12
CA ILE A 434 -6.86 12.33 -20.85
C ILE A 434 -6.03 11.19 -21.47
N SER A 435 -5.84 10.09 -20.74
CA SER A 435 -5.16 8.90 -21.26
C SER A 435 -5.88 8.30 -22.47
N TYR A 436 -7.21 8.14 -22.38
CA TYR A 436 -8.04 7.60 -23.48
C TYR A 436 -8.05 8.54 -24.69
N GLU A 437 -8.02 9.84 -24.43
CA GLU A 437 -8.00 10.88 -25.45
C GLU A 437 -6.62 11.08 -26.11
N SER A 438 -5.55 10.54 -25.54
CA SER A 438 -4.18 10.71 -26.02
C SER A 438 -3.99 10.02 -27.37
N LYS A 439 -3.39 10.73 -28.33
CA LYS A 439 -3.11 10.17 -29.66
C LYS A 439 -1.86 9.30 -29.68
N ASP A 440 -0.88 9.62 -28.84
CA ASP A 440 0.35 8.85 -28.73
C ASP A 440 0.28 7.83 -27.59
N ARG A 441 0.87 6.66 -27.85
CA ARG A 441 0.83 5.51 -26.93
C ARG A 441 1.57 5.77 -25.63
N PHE A 442 2.69 6.51 -25.70
CA PHE A 442 3.49 6.85 -24.52
C PHE A 442 2.70 7.73 -23.55
N GLY A 443 2.07 8.81 -24.04
CA GLY A 443 1.21 9.70 -23.28
C GLY A 443 0.03 8.97 -22.65
N SER A 444 -0.61 8.06 -23.39
CA SER A 444 -1.68 7.21 -22.84
C SER A 444 -1.18 6.33 -21.68
N LEU A 445 -0.08 5.59 -21.88
CA LEU A 445 0.49 4.71 -20.84
C LEU A 445 1.01 5.50 -19.62
N LEU A 446 1.65 6.65 -19.85
CA LEU A 446 2.14 7.54 -18.80
C LEU A 446 0.99 8.09 -17.97
N ALA A 447 -0.04 8.66 -18.60
CA ALA A 447 -1.23 9.14 -17.90
C ALA A 447 -1.92 8.02 -17.12
N SER A 448 -2.11 6.84 -17.73
CA SER A 448 -2.72 5.70 -17.06
C SER A 448 -1.91 5.19 -15.87
N GLY A 449 -0.58 5.15 -15.95
CA GLY A 449 0.28 4.75 -14.84
C GLY A 449 0.22 5.74 -13.67
N ILE A 450 0.19 7.05 -13.97
CA ILE A 450 0.00 8.10 -12.95
C ILE A 450 -1.38 7.99 -12.31
N VAL A 451 -2.43 7.79 -13.11
CA VAL A 451 -3.80 7.58 -12.62
C VAL A 451 -3.87 6.36 -11.71
N ALA A 452 -3.27 5.24 -12.10
CA ALA A 452 -3.24 4.02 -11.29
C ALA A 452 -2.56 4.27 -9.93
N MET A 453 -1.42 4.99 -9.93
CA MET A 453 -0.71 5.37 -8.72
C MET A 453 -1.58 6.24 -7.79
N LEU A 454 -2.18 7.32 -8.31
CA LEU A 454 -3.02 8.24 -7.52
C LEU A 454 -4.27 7.55 -7.00
N PHE A 455 -4.98 6.82 -7.86
CA PHE A 455 -6.19 6.09 -7.50
C PHE A 455 -5.93 5.06 -6.40
N TYR A 456 -4.82 4.31 -6.49
CA TYR A 456 -4.48 3.32 -5.48
C TYR A 456 -4.22 3.95 -4.11
N HIS A 457 -3.43 5.03 -4.03
CA HIS A 457 -3.20 5.73 -2.76
C HIS A 457 -4.52 6.22 -2.14
N MET A 458 -5.40 6.82 -2.95
CA MET A 458 -6.70 7.31 -2.50
C MET A 458 -7.60 6.18 -2.02
N ALA A 459 -7.77 5.12 -2.82
CA ALA A 459 -8.63 3.99 -2.51
C ALA A 459 -8.16 3.23 -1.26
N ILE A 460 -6.86 2.99 -1.13
CA ILE A 460 -6.30 2.30 0.05
C ILE A 460 -6.47 3.15 1.30
N ASN A 461 -6.10 4.43 1.26
CA ASN A 461 -6.15 5.26 2.45
C ASN A 461 -7.60 5.41 2.96
N ILE A 462 -8.56 5.68 2.06
CA ILE A 462 -9.98 5.73 2.45
C ILE A 462 -10.45 4.36 2.96
N GLY A 463 -10.04 3.27 2.29
CA GLY A 463 -10.33 1.92 2.73
C GLY A 463 -9.81 1.62 4.14
N ILE A 464 -8.63 2.13 4.51
CA ILE A 464 -8.07 2.01 5.86
C ILE A 464 -8.91 2.76 6.87
N VAL A 465 -9.26 4.01 6.58
CA VAL A 465 -10.02 4.86 7.51
C VAL A 465 -11.40 4.27 7.81
N LEU A 466 -12.05 3.69 6.80
CA LEU A 466 -13.32 2.97 6.93
C LEU A 466 -13.15 1.55 7.51
N GLY A 467 -11.90 1.09 7.69
CA GLY A 467 -11.50 -0.25 8.11
C GLY A 467 -12.03 -1.38 7.23
N LEU A 468 -11.98 -1.14 5.91
CA LEU A 468 -12.17 -2.10 4.83
C LEU A 468 -10.84 -2.67 4.31
N MET A 469 -9.73 -1.98 4.59
CA MET A 469 -8.38 -2.35 4.12
C MET A 469 -7.34 -2.30 5.25
N PRO A 470 -6.23 -3.04 5.11
CA PRO A 470 -5.15 -3.07 6.10
C PRO A 470 -4.37 -1.77 6.23
N VAL A 471 -3.86 -1.47 7.42
CA VAL A 471 -3.12 -0.23 7.73
C VAL A 471 -1.72 -0.25 7.10
N THR A 472 -1.59 0.35 5.92
CA THR A 472 -0.33 0.37 5.14
C THR A 472 0.53 1.61 5.36
N GLY A 473 0.02 2.69 5.96
CA GLY A 473 0.76 3.92 6.18
C GLY A 473 0.99 4.76 4.91
N ILE A 474 0.12 4.57 3.90
CA ILE A 474 0.12 5.32 2.64
C ILE A 474 -0.70 6.61 2.84
N PRO A 475 -0.15 7.79 2.51
CA PRO A 475 -0.86 9.06 2.62
C PRO A 475 -2.00 9.17 1.60
N LEU A 476 -3.06 9.91 1.97
CA LEU A 476 -4.12 10.32 1.07
C LEU A 476 -3.61 11.45 0.16
N SER A 477 -3.50 11.16 -1.14
CA SER A 477 -2.98 12.14 -2.10
C SER A 477 -3.75 13.47 -2.05
N PHE A 478 -3.01 14.57 -2.09
CA PHE A 478 -3.47 15.96 -1.93
C PHE A 478 -4.02 16.34 -0.55
N MET A 479 -4.44 15.38 0.29
CA MET A 479 -5.08 15.67 1.56
C MET A 479 -4.17 15.49 2.78
N SER A 480 -3.44 14.38 2.89
CA SER A 480 -2.59 14.12 4.05
C SER A 480 -1.47 15.14 4.19
N TYR A 481 -1.08 15.43 5.44
CA TYR A 481 0.09 16.24 5.71
C TYR A 481 1.36 15.57 5.18
N GLY A 482 2.06 16.26 4.29
CA GLY A 482 3.30 15.75 3.70
C GLY A 482 3.73 16.52 2.46
N GLY A 483 4.67 17.45 2.62
CA GLY A 483 5.12 18.33 1.54
C GLY A 483 5.66 17.58 0.32
N SER A 484 6.48 16.54 0.53
CA SER A 484 7.02 15.72 -0.56
C SER A 484 5.92 15.02 -1.36
N HIS A 485 4.98 14.38 -0.66
CA HIS A 485 3.89 13.66 -1.32
C HIS A 485 2.97 14.62 -2.08
N LEU A 486 2.65 15.77 -1.50
CA LEU A 486 1.86 16.82 -2.14
C LEU A 486 2.54 17.35 -3.41
N ILE A 487 3.82 17.74 -3.33
CA ILE A 487 4.57 18.23 -4.49
C ILE A 487 4.64 17.15 -5.58
N MET A 488 4.96 15.90 -5.23
CA MET A 488 5.04 14.82 -6.22
C MET A 488 3.69 14.50 -6.87
N SER A 489 2.60 14.59 -6.11
CA SER A 489 1.23 14.45 -6.65
C SER A 489 0.90 15.59 -7.61
N MET A 490 1.35 16.81 -7.32
CA MET A 490 1.21 17.97 -8.20
C MET A 490 2.10 17.90 -9.45
N VAL A 491 3.32 17.35 -9.35
CA VAL A 491 4.17 17.01 -10.51
C VAL A 491 3.46 16.00 -11.40
N ALA A 492 2.87 14.94 -10.82
CA ALA A 492 2.10 13.94 -11.53
C ALA A 492 0.91 14.56 -12.31
N VAL A 493 0.14 15.44 -11.68
CA VAL A 493 -0.95 16.19 -12.36
C VAL A 493 -0.38 17.13 -13.42
N GLY A 494 0.76 17.78 -13.18
CA GLY A 494 1.47 18.59 -14.17
C GLY A 494 1.82 17.78 -15.43
N ILE A 495 2.28 16.54 -15.29
CA ILE A 495 2.55 15.65 -16.43
C ILE A 495 1.25 15.31 -17.18
N ILE A 496 0.16 15.00 -16.47
CA ILE A 496 -1.16 14.75 -17.09
C ILE A 496 -1.62 15.97 -17.89
N LEU A 497 -1.49 17.18 -17.35
CA LEU A 497 -1.81 18.43 -18.05
C LEU A 497 -0.90 18.63 -19.27
N SER A 498 0.39 18.32 -19.15
CA SER A 498 1.35 18.39 -20.26
C SER A 498 0.94 17.50 -21.44
N ILE A 499 0.40 16.31 -21.16
CA ILE A 499 -0.15 15.39 -22.17
C ILE A 499 -1.37 16.01 -22.83
N LYS A 500 -2.34 16.51 -22.03
CA LYS A 500 -3.57 17.13 -22.56
C LYS A 500 -3.27 18.33 -23.47
N MET A 501 -2.36 19.21 -23.06
CA MET A 501 -1.98 20.41 -23.83
C MET A 501 -1.36 20.10 -25.19
N ARG A 502 -0.77 18.92 -25.35
CA ARG A 502 -0.02 18.50 -26.54
C ARG A 502 -0.71 17.41 -27.37
N LYS A 503 -1.94 17.00 -27.01
CA LYS A 503 -2.77 16.05 -27.77
C LYS A 503 -2.93 16.39 -29.27
N HIS A 504 -2.76 17.66 -29.64
CA HIS A 504 -2.93 18.17 -31.02
C HIS A 504 -1.64 18.65 -31.68
N ALA A 505 -0.51 18.63 -30.98
CA ALA A 505 0.77 19.03 -31.55
C ALA A 505 1.45 17.77 -32.13
N ASN A 506 1.33 17.59 -33.45
CA ASN A 506 2.17 16.66 -34.20
C ASN A 506 3.54 17.28 -34.45
#